data_AF-A0A9E3SLT1-F1
#
_entry.id   AF-A0A9E3SLT1-F1
#
_cell.length_a   1.000
_cell.length_b   1.000
_cell.length_c   1.000
_cell.angle_alpha   90.00
_cell.angle_beta   90.00
_cell.angle_gamma   90.00
#
_symmetry.space_group_name_H-M   'P 1'
#
loop_
_entity.id
_entity.type
_entity.pdbx_description
1 polymer ?
#
loop_
_entity_poly.entity_id
_entity_poly.type
_entity_poly.pdbx_seq_one_letter_code
_entity_poly.pdbx_strand_id
1 'polypeptide(L)'
;MVQTRSEKNALHELGYKIFLDRYAQKDMKRETLAVGDTVIVVVDSKTGQREIGTVAALDLPHVTIKLLDDSVVERDMENVDKPLETDPAQMMDRVAAGIAAVEATPQLRQEWAEHFRWALEDWKFVPAGRILTAAGTEQELTYYNCYVVPSPRDSRGGIIETLRQMTEI
;
A
#
# COMPACT_ATOMS: atom_id res chain seq x y z
N MET A 1 18.72 -13.11 4.05
CA MET A 1 18.32 -13.92 2.88
C MET A 1 16.80 -13.94 2.81
N VAL A 2 16.18 -12.92 2.20
CA VAL A 2 14.72 -12.85 2.05
C VAL A 2 14.41 -13.20 0.60
N GLN A 3 14.28 -14.49 0.31
CA GLN A 3 13.66 -14.96 -0.93
C GLN A 3 13.27 -16.43 -0.77
N THR A 4 12.11 -16.64 -0.15
CA THR A 4 11.32 -17.84 -0.37
C THR A 4 9.92 -17.39 -0.72
N ARG A 5 9.77 -16.78 -1.90
CA ARG A 5 8.47 -16.41 -2.46
C ARG A 5 8.50 -16.76 -3.94
N SER A 6 7.37 -17.25 -4.43
CA SER A 6 7.06 -17.62 -5.83
C SER A 6 8.00 -16.95 -6.85
N GLU A 7 8.57 -17.73 -7.79
CA GLU A 7 9.37 -17.17 -8.90
C GLU A 7 8.62 -16.06 -9.65
N LYS A 8 7.29 -16.14 -9.71
CA LYS A 8 6.44 -15.09 -10.27
C LYS A 8 6.24 -13.93 -9.29
N ASN A 9 6.21 -12.71 -9.82
CA ASN A 9 6.04 -11.44 -9.08
C ASN A 9 7.20 -11.04 -8.17
N ALA A 10 8.39 -11.64 -8.35
CA ALA A 10 9.56 -11.27 -7.57
C ALA A 10 9.87 -9.77 -7.72
N LEU A 11 10.18 -9.14 -6.59
CA LEU A 11 10.67 -7.76 -6.52
C LEU A 11 12.11 -7.77 -6.03
N HIS A 12 12.92 -6.86 -6.56
CA HIS A 12 14.19 -6.52 -5.93
C HIS A 12 13.92 -5.88 -4.55
N GLU A 13 14.91 -5.88 -3.67
CA GLU A 13 14.85 -5.35 -2.30
C GLU A 13 14.15 -3.98 -2.19
N LEU A 14 14.57 -2.98 -2.98
CA LEU A 14 13.94 -1.66 -2.99
C LEU A 14 12.46 -1.72 -3.43
N GLY A 15 12.13 -2.54 -4.44
CA GLY A 15 10.75 -2.72 -4.88
C GLY A 15 9.89 -3.37 -3.80
N TYR A 16 10.43 -4.36 -3.10
CA TYR A 16 9.74 -5.03 -1.99
C TYR A 16 9.49 -4.06 -0.82
N LYS A 17 10.46 -3.20 -0.51
CA LYS A 17 10.32 -2.13 0.46
C LYS A 17 9.23 -1.13 0.07
N ILE A 18 9.21 -0.68 -1.18
CA ILE A 18 8.17 0.24 -1.69
C ILE A 18 6.79 -0.44 -1.62
N PHE A 19 6.69 -1.71 -1.97
CA PHE A 19 5.46 -2.48 -1.88
C PHE A 19 4.89 -2.48 -0.46
N LEU A 20 5.67 -2.88 0.53
CA LEU A 20 5.23 -2.91 1.92
C LEU A 20 4.92 -1.51 2.47
N ASP A 21 5.67 -0.50 2.04
CA ASP A 21 5.51 0.87 2.52
C ASP A 21 4.27 1.56 1.94
N ARG A 22 3.97 1.35 0.65
CA ARG A 22 3.02 2.18 -0.11
C ARG A 22 1.76 1.47 -0.58
N TYR A 23 1.82 0.16 -0.83
CA TYR A 23 0.75 -0.55 -1.54
C TYR A 23 0.13 -1.70 -0.77
N ALA A 24 0.90 -2.34 0.11
CA ALA A 24 0.38 -3.36 1.01
C ALA A 24 -0.70 -2.78 1.93
N GLN A 25 -1.79 -3.53 2.11
CA GLN A 25 -2.76 -3.25 3.15
C GLN A 25 -2.09 -3.38 4.51
N LYS A 26 -2.38 -2.48 5.44
CA LYS A 26 -1.77 -2.42 6.76
C LYS A 26 -2.81 -2.53 7.86
N ASP A 27 -2.39 -3.06 9.00
CA ASP A 27 -3.14 -2.96 10.24
C ASP A 27 -3.00 -1.54 10.81
N MET A 28 -3.94 -0.66 10.43
CA MET A 28 -3.91 0.77 10.80
C MET A 28 -3.95 0.99 12.31
N LYS A 29 -4.55 0.07 13.06
CA LYS A 29 -4.67 0.15 14.53
C LYS A 29 -3.58 -0.62 15.25
N ARG A 30 -2.83 -1.47 14.54
CA ARG A 30 -1.77 -2.34 15.07
C ARG A 30 -2.30 -3.30 16.14
N GLU A 31 -3.59 -3.64 16.07
CA GLU A 31 -4.27 -4.54 17.03
C GLU A 31 -3.73 -5.96 16.95
N THR A 32 -3.24 -6.37 15.78
CA THR A 32 -2.74 -7.72 15.54
C THR A 32 -1.22 -7.83 15.65
N LEU A 33 -0.49 -6.76 15.99
CA LEU A 33 0.97 -6.74 16.03
C LEU A 33 1.52 -7.73 17.06
N ALA A 34 2.40 -8.63 16.62
CA ALA A 34 2.97 -9.71 17.42
C ALA A 34 4.47 -9.90 17.12
N VAL A 35 5.17 -10.56 18.04
CA VAL A 35 6.56 -10.99 17.84
C VAL A 35 6.63 -11.94 16.64
N GLY A 36 7.60 -11.73 15.75
CA GLY A 36 7.76 -12.48 14.51
C GLY A 36 7.09 -11.84 13.29
N ASP A 37 6.28 -10.79 13.46
CA ASP A 37 5.67 -10.09 12.32
C ASP A 37 6.71 -9.32 11.50
N THR A 38 6.51 -9.32 10.18
CA THR A 38 7.22 -8.40 9.28
C THR A 38 6.63 -7.00 9.40
N VAL A 39 7.48 -5.99 9.57
CA VAL A 39 7.07 -4.59 9.76
C VAL A 39 7.90 -3.63 8.92
N ILE A 40 7.35 -2.44 8.68
CA ILE A 40 8.08 -1.29 8.15
C ILE A 40 8.23 -0.25 9.26
N VAL A 41 9.45 0.00 9.69
CA VAL A 41 9.77 0.87 10.83
C VAL A 41 10.51 2.13 10.38
N VAL A 42 10.20 3.28 10.96
CA VAL A 42 10.98 4.51 10.77
C VAL A 42 12.30 4.42 11.53
N VAL A 43 13.43 4.36 10.82
CA VAL A 43 14.78 4.29 11.41
C VAL A 43 15.39 5.66 11.64
N ASP A 44 15.02 6.66 10.83
CA ASP A 44 15.45 8.05 10.99
C ASP A 44 14.24 8.99 10.95
N SER A 45 13.91 9.57 12.11
CA SER A 45 12.77 10.47 12.29
C SER A 45 12.94 11.82 11.57
N LYS A 46 14.17 12.23 11.21
CA LYS A 46 14.42 13.51 10.52
C LYS A 46 14.18 13.38 9.03
N THR A 47 14.64 12.28 8.43
CA THR A 47 14.50 12.02 6.99
C THR A 47 13.23 11.24 6.67
N GLY A 48 12.60 10.63 7.67
CA GLY A 48 11.50 9.69 7.46
C GLY A 48 11.97 8.38 6.83
N GLN A 49 13.27 8.08 6.87
CA GLN A 49 13.79 6.82 6.32
C GLN A 49 13.16 5.66 7.07
N ARG A 50 12.61 4.72 6.30
CA ARG A 50 11.96 3.51 6.81
C ARG A 50 12.75 2.29 6.39
N GLU A 51 12.76 1.24 7.19
CA GLU A 51 13.38 -0.05 6.84
C GLU A 51 12.44 -1.20 7.16
N ILE A 52 12.69 -2.34 6.50
CA ILE A 52 11.99 -3.59 6.78
C ILE A 52 12.67 -4.27 7.96
N GLY A 53 11.87 -4.84 8.86
CA GLY A 53 12.37 -5.70 9.91
C GLY A 53 11.34 -6.69 10.41
N THR A 54 11.74 -7.44 11.43
CA THR A 54 10.89 -8.39 12.14
C THR A 54 10.81 -7.99 13.61
N VAL A 55 9.60 -8.03 14.17
CA VAL A 55 9.38 -7.74 15.59
C VAL A 55 10.11 -8.80 16.43
N ALA A 56 11.06 -8.37 17.26
CA ALA A 56 11.83 -9.22 18.16
C ALA A 56 11.24 -9.24 19.57
N ALA A 57 10.74 -8.10 20.07
CA ALA A 57 10.11 -7.97 21.37
C ALA A 57 9.06 -6.84 21.36
N LEU A 58 8.10 -6.93 22.29
CA LEU A 58 7.01 -5.96 22.47
C LEU A 58 6.98 -5.53 23.94
N ASP A 59 7.55 -4.35 24.21
CA ASP A 59 7.63 -3.73 25.53
C ASP A 59 6.92 -2.35 25.48
N LEU A 60 5.59 -2.40 25.31
CA LEU A 60 4.77 -1.23 24.97
C LEU A 60 5.02 -0.02 25.90
N PRO A 61 5.15 1.20 25.35
CA PRO A 61 4.88 1.58 23.96
C PRO A 61 6.01 1.27 22.97
N HIS A 62 7.13 0.71 23.44
CA HIS A 62 8.30 0.42 22.63
C HIS A 62 8.21 -0.96 21.98
N VAL A 63 8.67 -1.03 20.74
CA VAL A 63 8.79 -2.25 19.95
C VAL A 63 10.27 -2.42 19.62
N THR A 64 10.81 -3.61 19.83
CA THR A 64 12.15 -3.96 19.38
C THR A 64 12.05 -4.66 18.04
N ILE A 65 12.73 -4.13 17.02
CA ILE A 65 12.72 -4.63 15.65
C ILE A 65 14.13 -5.05 15.26
N LYS A 66 14.26 -6.27 14.75
CA LYS A 66 15.47 -6.73 14.08
C LYS A 66 15.36 -6.41 12.59
N LEU A 67 16.22 -5.55 12.07
CA LEU A 67 16.27 -5.16 10.67
C LEU A 67 16.87 -6.27 9.79
N LEU A 68 16.75 -6.12 8.47
CA LEU A 68 17.29 -7.09 7.50
C LEU A 68 18.82 -7.19 7.50
N ASP A 69 19.52 -6.16 7.97
CA ASP A 69 20.98 -6.12 8.12
C ASP A 69 21.47 -6.66 9.48
N ASP A 70 20.58 -7.36 10.21
CA ASP A 70 20.77 -7.87 11.57
C ASP A 70 20.93 -6.82 12.68
N SER A 71 20.87 -5.52 12.36
CA SER A 71 20.83 -4.47 13.38
C SER A 71 19.50 -4.48 14.14
N VAL A 72 19.52 -3.99 15.39
CA VAL A 72 18.34 -3.93 16.25
C VAL A 72 18.03 -2.47 16.54
N VAL A 73 16.78 -2.10 16.32
CA VAL A 73 16.26 -0.76 16.62
C VAL A 73 15.07 -0.86 17.57
N GLU A 74 15.00 0.06 18.51
CA GLU A 74 13.85 0.22 19.39
C GLU A 74 13.09 1.49 19.00
N ARG A 75 11.78 1.37 18.78
CA ARG A 75 10.94 2.48 18.33
C ARG A 75 9.58 2.41 19.01
N ASP A 76 8.98 3.58 19.21
CA ASP A 76 7.57 3.65 19.58
C ASP A 76 6.70 2.96 18.54
N MET A 77 5.63 2.31 19.00
CA MET A 77 4.68 1.59 18.17
C MET A 77 4.08 2.46 17.05
N GLU A 78 3.97 3.77 17.24
CA GLU A 78 3.50 4.72 16.20
C GLU A 78 4.41 4.77 14.96
N ASN A 79 5.70 4.43 15.13
CA ASN A 79 6.71 4.44 14.07
C ASN A 79 6.85 3.08 13.38
N VAL A 80 5.98 2.11 13.72
CA VAL A 80 6.00 0.74 13.21
C VAL A 80 4.70 0.45 12.50
N ASP A 81 4.75 0.18 11.20
CA ASP A 81 3.58 -0.30 10.46
C ASP A 81 3.65 -1.80 10.28
N LYS A 82 2.52 -2.49 10.49
CA LYS A 82 2.34 -3.91 10.17
C LYS A 82 1.60 -4.07 8.85
N PRO A 83 2.28 -4.50 7.77
CA PRO A 83 1.62 -4.97 6.56
C PRO A 83 0.84 -6.27 6.83
N LEU A 84 -0.41 -6.31 6.39
CA LEU A 84 -1.24 -7.52 6.31
C LEU A 84 -0.91 -8.30 5.03
N GLU A 85 -0.53 -7.59 3.99
CA GLU A 85 -0.02 -8.16 2.74
C GLU A 85 1.50 -8.12 2.77
N THR A 86 2.12 -9.30 2.76
CA THR A 86 3.58 -9.41 2.72
C THR A 86 4.08 -9.98 1.42
N ASP A 87 3.23 -10.58 0.59
CA ASP A 87 3.56 -11.03 -0.77
C ASP A 87 2.81 -10.16 -1.81
N PRO A 88 3.47 -9.63 -2.86
CA PRO A 88 2.80 -8.90 -3.93
C PRO A 88 1.61 -9.64 -4.55
N ALA A 89 1.62 -10.98 -4.58
CA ALA A 89 0.50 -11.78 -5.06
C ALA A 89 -0.80 -11.52 -4.27
N GLN A 90 -0.71 -11.29 -2.95
CA GLN A 90 -1.87 -10.99 -2.09
C GLN A 90 -2.52 -9.66 -2.49
N MET A 91 -1.69 -8.63 -2.74
CA MET A 91 -2.15 -7.35 -3.26
C MET A 91 -2.79 -7.52 -4.64
N MET A 92 -2.19 -8.32 -5.53
CA MET A 92 -2.76 -8.57 -6.85
C MET A 92 -4.12 -9.26 -6.77
N ASP A 93 -4.30 -10.22 -5.84
CA ASP A 93 -5.58 -10.89 -5.59
C ASP A 93 -6.63 -9.88 -5.09
N ARG A 94 -6.27 -9.03 -4.11
CA ARG A 94 -7.14 -7.97 -3.60
C ARG A 94 -7.54 -6.98 -4.70
N VAL A 95 -6.59 -6.49 -5.47
CA VAL A 95 -6.84 -5.50 -6.53
C VAL A 95 -7.74 -6.09 -7.62
N ALA A 96 -7.47 -7.33 -8.05
CA ALA A 96 -8.29 -8.01 -9.05
C ALA A 96 -9.74 -8.20 -8.58
N ALA A 97 -9.93 -8.69 -7.35
CA ALA A 97 -11.26 -8.83 -6.76
C ALA A 97 -11.97 -7.48 -6.58
N GLY A 98 -11.22 -6.46 -6.15
CA GLY A 98 -11.73 -5.11 -5.94
C GLY A 98 -12.23 -4.44 -7.22
N ILE A 99 -11.50 -4.58 -8.32
CA ILE A 99 -11.91 -4.03 -9.63
C ILE A 99 -13.12 -4.82 -10.18
N ALA A 100 -13.10 -6.15 -10.06
CA ALA A 100 -14.19 -6.99 -10.56
C ALA A 100 -15.51 -6.82 -9.78
N ALA A 101 -15.48 -6.26 -8.57
CA ALA A 101 -16.67 -6.12 -7.72
C ALA A 101 -17.80 -5.28 -8.35
N VAL A 102 -17.48 -4.43 -9.33
CA VAL A 102 -18.47 -3.62 -10.08
C VAL A 102 -19.40 -4.48 -10.96
N GLU A 103 -18.98 -5.70 -11.30
CA GLU A 103 -19.74 -6.60 -12.17
C GLU A 103 -21.08 -7.01 -11.55
N ALA A 104 -22.08 -7.22 -12.42
CA ALA A 104 -23.47 -7.36 -12.01
C ALA A 104 -23.77 -8.66 -11.26
N THR A 105 -23.10 -9.76 -11.60
CA THR A 105 -23.39 -11.09 -11.05
C THR A 105 -22.15 -11.69 -10.37
N PRO A 106 -22.32 -12.55 -9.35
CA PRO A 106 -21.20 -13.25 -8.73
C PRO A 106 -20.33 -14.02 -9.72
N GLN A 107 -20.94 -14.62 -10.76
CA GLN A 107 -20.24 -15.36 -11.80
C GLN A 107 -19.33 -14.44 -12.61
N LEU A 108 -19.84 -13.28 -13.05
CA LEU A 108 -19.04 -12.29 -13.79
C LEU A 108 -17.93 -11.70 -12.91
N ARG A 109 -18.21 -11.44 -11.63
CA ARG A 109 -17.18 -10.96 -10.67
C ARG A 109 -16.03 -11.96 -10.57
N GLN A 110 -16.33 -13.24 -10.48
CA GLN A 110 -15.30 -14.27 -10.42
C GLN A 110 -14.50 -14.35 -11.74
N GLU A 111 -15.19 -14.43 -12.87
CA GLU A 111 -14.59 -14.48 -14.20
C GLU A 111 -13.63 -13.30 -14.44
N TRP A 112 -14.09 -12.07 -14.16
CA TRP A 112 -13.28 -10.88 -14.32
C TRP A 112 -12.15 -10.77 -13.29
N ALA A 113 -12.35 -11.24 -12.05
CA ALA A 113 -11.27 -11.30 -11.06
C ALA A 113 -10.13 -12.22 -11.55
N GLU A 114 -10.45 -13.37 -12.14
CA GLU A 114 -9.46 -14.28 -12.72
C GLU A 114 -8.69 -13.61 -13.89
N HIS A 115 -9.41 -12.91 -14.78
CA HIS A 115 -8.80 -12.17 -15.88
C HIS A 115 -7.90 -11.01 -15.43
N PHE A 116 -8.36 -10.19 -14.48
CA PHE A 116 -7.56 -9.11 -13.91
C PHE A 116 -6.35 -9.65 -13.16
N ARG A 117 -6.51 -10.74 -12.40
CA ARG A 117 -5.41 -11.36 -11.68
C ARG A 117 -4.34 -11.90 -12.62
N TRP A 118 -4.75 -12.48 -13.76
CA TRP A 118 -3.83 -12.90 -14.82
C TRP A 118 -3.07 -11.73 -15.45
N ALA A 119 -3.76 -10.60 -15.67
CA ALA A 119 -3.16 -9.38 -16.23
C ALA A 119 -2.17 -8.70 -15.26
N LEU A 120 -2.42 -8.78 -13.95
CA LEU A 120 -1.50 -8.28 -12.92
C LEU A 120 -0.31 -9.22 -12.68
N GLU A 121 -0.50 -10.52 -12.90
CA GLU A 121 0.54 -11.53 -12.68
C GLU A 121 1.78 -11.24 -13.52
N ASP A 122 2.94 -11.44 -12.92
CA ASP A 122 4.26 -11.24 -13.48
C ASP A 122 4.49 -9.81 -14.00
N TRP A 123 3.81 -8.84 -13.39
CA TRP A 123 3.91 -7.43 -13.73
C TRP A 123 3.58 -7.11 -15.21
N LYS A 124 2.80 -7.98 -15.89
CA LYS A 124 2.37 -7.76 -17.29
C LYS A 124 1.63 -6.43 -17.45
N PHE A 125 0.86 -6.04 -16.42
CA PHE A 125 0.23 -4.74 -16.30
C PHE A 125 0.40 -4.21 -14.88
N VAL A 126 0.78 -2.93 -14.76
CA VAL A 126 0.94 -2.25 -13.48
C VAL A 126 -0.01 -1.05 -13.43
N PRO A 127 -1.11 -1.14 -12.64
CA PRO A 127 -2.00 -0.01 -12.41
C PRO A 127 -1.27 1.16 -11.72
N ALA A 128 -1.88 2.35 -11.79
CA ALA A 128 -1.41 3.49 -11.04
C ALA A 128 -1.48 3.25 -9.52
N GLY A 129 -0.60 3.93 -8.77
CA GLY A 129 -0.43 3.70 -7.33
C GLY A 129 -1.72 3.78 -6.50
N ARG A 130 -2.61 4.75 -6.77
CA ARG A 130 -3.91 4.87 -6.06
C ARG A 130 -4.79 3.64 -6.24
N ILE A 131 -4.74 3.00 -7.41
CA ILE A 131 -5.52 1.77 -7.69
C ILE A 131 -4.93 0.62 -6.88
N LEU A 132 -3.60 0.46 -6.86
CA LEU A 132 -2.93 -0.57 -6.07
C LEU A 132 -3.22 -0.43 -4.56
N THR A 133 -3.21 0.80 -4.04
CA THR A 133 -3.49 1.06 -2.63
C THR A 133 -4.97 0.85 -2.28
N ALA A 134 -5.91 1.31 -3.10
CA ALA A 134 -7.31 1.44 -2.71
C ALA A 134 -8.24 0.33 -3.22
N ALA A 135 -7.95 -0.31 -4.36
CA ALA A 135 -8.82 -1.34 -4.93
C ALA A 135 -9.00 -2.51 -3.96
N GLY A 136 -10.25 -2.89 -3.68
CA GLY A 136 -10.57 -3.99 -2.77
C GLY A 136 -10.38 -3.67 -1.28
N THR A 137 -10.26 -2.39 -0.92
CA THR A 137 -10.23 -1.92 0.47
C THR A 137 -11.48 -1.09 0.80
N GLU A 138 -11.72 -0.84 2.08
CA GLU A 138 -12.78 0.07 2.56
C GLU A 138 -12.36 1.55 2.52
N GLN A 139 -11.22 1.89 1.90
CA GLN A 139 -10.75 3.27 1.84
C GLN A 139 -11.57 4.07 0.83
N GLU A 140 -12.10 5.22 1.24
CA GLU A 140 -12.80 6.18 0.37
C GLU A 140 -11.81 6.99 -0.49
N LEU A 141 -11.05 6.30 -1.32
CA LEU A 141 -10.11 6.90 -2.26
C LEU A 141 -10.63 6.76 -3.69
N THR A 142 -10.59 7.87 -4.43
CA THR A 142 -10.79 7.84 -5.89
C THR A 142 -9.65 7.09 -6.59
N TYR A 143 -10.01 6.30 -7.59
CA TYR A 143 -9.06 5.55 -8.44
C TYR A 143 -8.51 6.40 -9.60
N TYR A 144 -9.01 7.62 -9.77
CA TYR A 144 -8.49 8.58 -10.74
C TYR A 144 -7.22 9.27 -10.22
N ASN A 145 -6.22 9.39 -11.10
CA ASN A 145 -4.96 10.07 -10.77
C ASN A 145 -4.83 11.44 -11.42
N CYS A 146 -5.41 11.61 -12.61
CA CYS A 146 -5.26 12.82 -13.41
C CYS A 146 -6.58 13.55 -13.49
N TYR A 147 -6.55 14.84 -13.15
CA TYR A 147 -7.70 15.72 -13.18
C TYR A 147 -7.39 16.89 -14.11
N VAL A 148 -8.42 17.36 -14.82
CA VAL A 148 -8.35 18.57 -15.62
C VAL A 148 -9.46 19.48 -15.13
N VAL A 149 -9.08 20.67 -14.68
CA VAL A 149 -10.02 21.71 -14.27
C VAL A 149 -10.14 22.77 -15.37
N PRO A 150 -11.31 23.38 -15.57
CA PRO A 150 -11.47 24.48 -16.51
C PRO A 150 -10.52 25.64 -16.20
N SER A 151 -10.16 26.43 -17.22
CA SER A 151 -9.41 27.66 -17.01
C SER A 151 -10.19 28.59 -16.06
N PRO A 152 -9.53 29.22 -15.06
CA PRO A 152 -10.20 30.17 -14.18
C PRO A 152 -10.79 31.30 -15.00
N ARG A 153 -11.98 31.78 -14.59
CA ARG A 153 -12.51 33.04 -15.13
C ARG A 153 -11.57 34.18 -14.76
N ASP A 154 -11.37 35.13 -15.67
CA ASP A 154 -10.49 36.29 -15.47
C ASP A 154 -11.07 37.29 -14.44
N SER A 155 -11.03 36.89 -13.18
CA SER A 155 -11.53 37.64 -12.03
C SER A 155 -11.01 37.00 -10.75
N ARG A 156 -10.93 37.78 -9.67
CA ARG A 156 -10.55 37.25 -8.35
C ARG A 156 -11.48 36.13 -7.90
N GLY A 157 -12.79 36.27 -8.09
CA GLY A 157 -13.77 35.24 -7.75
C GLY A 157 -13.58 33.95 -8.55
N GLY A 158 -13.27 34.05 -9.84
CA GLY A 158 -12.96 32.90 -10.70
C GLY A 158 -11.71 32.12 -10.28
N ILE A 159 -10.66 32.84 -9.86
CA ILE A 159 -9.44 32.23 -9.31
C ILE A 159 -9.76 31.47 -8.02
N ILE A 160 -10.47 32.11 -7.07
CA ILE A 160 -10.81 31.48 -5.78
C ILE A 160 -11.71 30.25 -5.97
N GLU A 161 -12.69 30.30 -6.88
CA GLU A 161 -13.55 29.14 -7.17
C GLU A 161 -12.76 27.97 -7.76
N THR A 162 -11.80 28.25 -8.65
CA THR A 162 -10.94 27.20 -9.21
C THR A 162 -10.05 26.58 -8.12
N LEU A 163 -9.49 27.41 -7.24
CA LEU A 163 -8.72 26.93 -6.07
C LEU A 163 -9.56 26.08 -5.13
N ARG A 164 -10.84 26.45 -4.91
CA ARG A 164 -11.79 25.64 -4.16
C ARG A 164 -11.94 24.25 -4.80
N GLN A 165 -12.19 24.18 -6.11
CA GLN A 165 -12.30 22.89 -6.81
C GLN A 165 -11.02 22.06 -6.72
N MET A 166 -9.85 22.68 -6.88
CA MET A 166 -8.55 22.00 -6.74
C MET A 166 -8.27 21.49 -5.33
N THR A 167 -8.90 22.08 -4.30
CA THR A 167 -8.75 21.65 -2.90
C THR A 167 -9.59 20.42 -2.58
N GLU A 168 -10.67 20.20 -3.32
CA GLU A 168 -11.58 19.05 -3.17
C GLU A 168 -11.17 17.83 -4.02
N ILE A 169 -10.08 17.93 -4.80
CA ILE A 169 -9.52 16.88 -5.68
C ILE A 169 -8.35 16.19 -4.99
#